data_AF-A0A7X4EYT3-F1
#
_entry.id   AF-A0A7X4EYT3-F1
#
_cell.length_a   1.000
_cell.length_b   1.000
_cell.length_c   1.000
_cell.angle_alpha   90.00
_cell.angle_beta   90.00
_cell.angle_gamma   90.00
#
_symmetry.space_group_name_H-M   'P 1'
#
loop_
_entity.id
_entity.type
_entity.pdbx_description
1 polymer ?
#
loop_
_entity_poly.entity_id
_entity_poly.type
_entity_poly.pdbx_seq_one_letter_code
_entity_poly.pdbx_strand_id
1 'polypeptide(L)'
;VLMGSEVPFPFRLTEGKIEAPGILAPVSSSVEMLESWGIPSRLASNEDYDGCFAGFVTDLARLRLEAMSGRELDEVQIFGCGPTGMLAATADLARHFDLPCQLALEEYMACGVGGCAGCTVLLSTPDGPAMKRVCVDGPVFDARQVYPE
;
A
#
# COMPACT_ATOMS: atom_id res chain seq x y z
N VAL A 1 -9.58 0.01 0.32
CA VAL A 1 -8.46 0.45 -0.54
C VAL A 1 -8.09 1.88 -0.19
N LEU A 2 -6.82 2.19 0.02
CA LEU A 2 -6.38 3.55 0.29
C LEU A 2 -5.40 3.96 -0.81
N MET A 3 -5.51 5.18 -1.29
CA MET A 3 -4.65 5.69 -2.37
C MET A 3 -4.12 7.07 -2.02
N GLY A 4 -2.83 7.30 -2.29
CA GLY A 4 -2.19 8.60 -2.14
C GLY A 4 -1.76 9.16 -3.48
N SER A 5 -1.90 10.47 -3.70
CA SER A 5 -1.31 11.12 -4.86
C SER A 5 -1.06 12.60 -4.59
N GLU A 6 0.06 13.10 -5.10
CA GLU A 6 0.40 14.54 -5.12
C GLU A 6 0.19 15.16 -6.51
N VAL A 7 -0.46 14.40 -7.39
CA VAL A 7 -0.92 14.85 -8.71
C VAL A 7 -2.40 14.49 -8.84
N PRO A 8 -3.13 15.10 -9.81
CA PRO A 8 -4.53 14.78 -9.99
C PRO A 8 -4.73 13.28 -10.19
N PHE A 9 -5.63 12.69 -9.40
CA PHE A 9 -5.95 11.27 -9.50
C PHE A 9 -6.42 10.93 -10.93
N PRO A 10 -5.88 9.88 -11.57
CA PRO A 10 -6.23 9.54 -12.96
C PRO A 10 -7.57 8.80 -13.09
N PHE A 11 -8.42 8.85 -12.05
CA PHE A 11 -9.69 8.13 -11.97
C PHE A 11 -10.85 9.10 -11.73
N ARG A 12 -12.06 8.64 -12.02
CA ARG A 12 -13.27 9.37 -11.62
C ARG A 12 -13.46 9.23 -10.11
N LEU A 13 -13.62 10.38 -9.46
CA LEU A 13 -13.87 10.47 -8.04
C LEU A 13 -15.36 10.66 -7.77
N THR A 14 -15.81 10.13 -6.65
CA THR A 14 -17.17 10.28 -6.15
C THR A 14 -17.15 10.40 -4.62
N GLU A 15 -18.27 10.79 -4.03
CA GLU A 15 -18.43 10.73 -2.58
C GLU A 15 -18.58 9.26 -2.14
N GLY A 16 -17.73 8.83 -1.21
CA GLY A 16 -17.70 7.48 -0.69
C GLY A 16 -18.94 7.17 0.15
N LYS A 17 -19.75 6.21 -0.30
CA LYS A 17 -21.00 5.82 0.37
C LYS A 17 -20.81 4.62 1.27
N ILE A 18 -19.77 3.82 1.01
CA ILE A 18 -19.43 2.66 1.83
C ILE A 18 -18.63 3.16 3.04
N GLU A 19 -19.05 2.72 4.23
CA GLU A 19 -18.37 3.04 5.48
C GLU A 19 -16.95 2.47 5.51
N ALA A 20 -16.02 3.27 6.03
CA ALA A 20 -14.64 2.87 6.27
C ALA A 20 -14.30 3.20 7.73
N PRO A 21 -14.44 2.24 8.67
CA PRO A 21 -14.24 2.49 10.09
C PRO A 21 -12.91 3.20 10.40
N GLY A 22 -12.96 4.22 11.26
CA GLY A 22 -11.81 5.08 11.58
C GLY A 22 -11.56 6.24 10.61
N ILE A 23 -12.21 6.26 9.45
CA ILE A 23 -12.11 7.36 8.49
C ILE A 23 -13.36 8.24 8.62
N LEU A 24 -13.17 9.43 9.19
CA LEU A 24 -14.23 10.37 9.52
C LEU A 24 -14.25 11.57 8.56
N ALA A 25 -15.34 12.32 8.57
CA ALA A 25 -15.44 13.60 7.87
C ALA A 25 -14.29 14.55 8.28
N PRO A 26 -13.72 15.33 7.34
CA PRO A 26 -14.18 15.55 5.97
C PRO A 26 -13.68 14.53 4.92
N VAL A 27 -13.04 13.42 5.32
CA VAL A 27 -12.45 12.45 4.37
C VAL A 27 -13.53 11.58 3.73
N SER A 28 -14.02 12.01 2.58
CA SER A 28 -15.15 11.39 1.87
C SER A 28 -14.84 10.98 0.43
N SER A 29 -13.76 11.47 -0.18
CA SER A 29 -13.46 11.18 -1.59
C SER A 29 -13.10 9.72 -1.80
N SER A 30 -13.68 9.11 -2.84
CA SER A 30 -13.56 7.68 -3.17
C SER A 30 -13.49 7.49 -4.69
N VAL A 31 -12.96 6.35 -5.13
CA VAL A 31 -12.89 5.97 -6.55
C VAL A 31 -14.24 5.41 -6.99
N GLU A 32 -14.87 6.04 -7.99
CA GLU A 32 -16.21 5.66 -8.49
C GLU A 32 -16.30 4.17 -8.84
N MET A 33 -15.27 3.64 -9.50
CA MET A 33 -15.21 2.23 -9.89
C MET A 33 -15.21 1.29 -8.69
N LEU A 34 -14.49 1.62 -7.60
CA LEU A 34 -14.42 0.77 -6.42
C LEU A 34 -15.72 0.79 -5.63
N GLU A 35 -16.37 1.96 -5.52
CA GLU A 35 -17.71 2.08 -4.95
C GLU A 35 -18.72 1.21 -5.74
N SER A 36 -18.64 1.21 -7.07
CA SER A 36 -19.51 0.39 -7.92
C SER A 36 -19.34 -1.13 -7.70
N TRP A 37 -18.16 -1.54 -7.20
CA TRP A 37 -17.85 -2.93 -6.85
C TRP A 37 -18.13 -3.27 -5.38
N GLY A 38 -18.63 -2.32 -4.58
CA GLY A 38 -18.83 -2.54 -3.15
C GLY A 38 -17.52 -2.55 -2.35
N ILE A 39 -16.44 -1.94 -2.86
CA ILE A 39 -15.14 -1.90 -2.21
C ILE A 39 -14.93 -0.49 -1.63
N PRO A 40 -14.83 -0.33 -0.30
CA PRO A 40 -14.60 0.97 0.31
C PRO A 40 -13.23 1.51 -0.09
N SER A 41 -13.18 2.77 -0.54
CA SER A 41 -11.92 3.46 -0.81
C SER A 41 -11.86 4.88 -0.26
N ARG A 42 -10.66 5.33 0.15
CA ARG A 42 -10.41 6.69 0.62
C ARG A 42 -9.07 7.19 0.12
N LEU A 43 -9.00 8.50 -0.12
CA LEU A 43 -7.85 9.14 -0.75
C LEU A 43 -7.08 10.00 0.25
N ALA A 44 -5.77 10.07 0.07
CA ALA A 44 -4.85 10.93 0.80
C ALA A 44 -4.04 11.79 -0.17
N SER A 45 -3.72 13.01 0.23
CA SER A 45 -2.98 13.98 -0.57
C SER A 45 -2.42 15.07 0.34
N ASN A 46 -1.22 15.57 0.06
CA ASN A 46 -0.74 16.81 0.67
C ASN A 46 -1.16 18.05 -0.12
N GLU A 47 -1.65 17.86 -1.35
CA GLU A 47 -2.39 18.89 -2.11
C GLU A 47 -3.82 19.04 -1.57
N ASP A 48 -4.39 20.24 -1.72
CA ASP A 48 -5.74 20.61 -1.25
C ASP A 48 -6.85 20.08 -2.18
N TYR A 49 -6.95 18.75 -2.28
CA TYR A 49 -8.02 18.05 -2.99
C TYR A 49 -9.22 17.80 -2.08
N ASP A 50 -10.41 18.22 -2.52
CA ASP A 50 -11.63 18.11 -1.75
C ASP A 50 -11.95 16.65 -1.37
N GLY A 51 -12.38 16.46 -0.12
CA GLY A 51 -12.67 15.16 0.46
C GLY A 51 -11.47 14.22 0.65
N CYS A 52 -10.24 14.64 0.38
CA CYS A 52 -9.04 13.84 0.63
C CYS A 52 -8.51 14.05 2.05
N PHE A 53 -7.86 13.02 2.60
CA PHE A 53 -7.10 13.14 3.85
C PHE A 53 -5.82 13.95 3.60
N ALA A 54 -5.60 14.99 4.39
CA ALA A 54 -4.39 15.80 4.35
C ALA A 54 -3.21 15.04 5.00
N GLY A 55 -2.34 14.45 4.18
CA GLY A 55 -1.17 13.69 4.64
C GLY A 55 -0.87 12.47 3.77
N PHE A 56 -0.04 11.57 4.29
CA PHE A 56 0.34 10.37 3.55
C PHE A 56 -0.70 9.26 3.67
N VAL A 57 -0.77 8.40 2.66
CA VAL A 57 -1.68 7.25 2.62
C VAL A 57 -1.49 6.30 3.80
N THR A 58 -0.27 6.19 4.33
CA THR A 58 0.06 5.38 5.52
C THR A 58 -0.50 5.97 6.81
N ASP A 59 -0.64 7.29 6.90
CA ASP A 59 -1.27 7.94 8.06
C ASP A 59 -2.79 7.70 8.05
N LEU A 60 -3.41 7.80 6.88
CA LEU A 60 -4.81 7.41 6.69
C LEU A 60 -5.03 5.91 6.99
N ALA A 61 -4.10 5.05 6.58
CA ALA A 61 -4.13 3.63 6.91
C ALA A 61 -4.02 3.38 8.41
N ARG A 62 -3.15 4.12 9.11
CA ARG A 62 -3.03 4.06 10.57
C ARG A 62 -4.36 4.38 11.25
N LEU A 63 -5.03 5.47 10.88
CA LEU A 63 -6.34 5.84 11.45
C LEU A 63 -7.39 4.74 11.28
N ARG A 64 -7.41 4.09 10.10
CA ARG A 64 -8.29 2.95 9.81
C ARG A 64 -7.98 1.77 10.74
N LEU A 65 -6.70 1.42 10.91
CA LEU A 65 -6.26 0.28 11.72
C LEU A 65 -6.46 0.51 13.22
N GLU A 66 -6.20 1.73 13.72
CA GLU A 66 -6.42 2.09 15.14
C GLU A 66 -7.88 2.02 15.56
N ALA A 67 -8.80 2.20 14.62
CA ALA A 67 -10.24 2.10 14.87
C ALA A 67 -10.79 0.66 14.84
N MET A 68 -9.97 -0.33 14.46
CA MET A 68 -10.37 -1.74 14.44
C MET A 68 -10.16 -2.39 15.81
N SER A 69 -11.06 -3.32 16.15
CA SER A 69 -10.85 -4.23 17.27
C SER A 69 -9.75 -5.26 16.97
N GLY A 70 -9.18 -5.87 18.00
CA GLY A 70 -8.16 -6.93 17.82
C GLY A 70 -8.63 -8.08 16.91
N ARG A 71 -9.91 -8.48 17.04
CA ARG A 71 -10.49 -9.53 16.18
C ARG A 71 -10.58 -9.10 14.70
N GLU A 72 -10.85 -7.83 14.43
CA GLU A 72 -10.86 -7.33 13.06
C GLU A 72 -9.44 -7.25 12.50
N LEU A 73 -8.45 -6.85 13.32
CA LEU A 73 -7.05 -6.83 12.93
C LEU A 73 -6.51 -8.23 12.58
N ASP A 74 -6.95 -9.28 13.29
CA ASP A 74 -6.60 -10.68 12.98
C ASP A 74 -7.05 -11.11 11.56
N GLU A 75 -8.01 -10.39 10.97
CA GLU A 75 -8.53 -10.64 9.61
C GLU A 75 -7.91 -9.72 8.55
N VAL A 76 -6.92 -8.89 8.91
CA VAL A 76 -6.30 -7.90 8.00
C VAL A 76 -4.99 -8.41 7.40
N GLN A 77 -4.83 -8.15 6.10
CA GLN A 77 -3.55 -8.22 5.40
C GLN A 77 -3.31 -6.94 4.61
N ILE A 78 -2.08 -6.43 4.65
CA ILE A 78 -1.67 -5.21 3.95
C ILE A 78 -1.02 -5.58 2.61
N PHE A 79 -1.45 -4.90 1.54
CA PHE A 79 -0.83 -4.96 0.23
C PHE A 79 -0.39 -3.55 -0.18
N GLY A 80 0.88 -3.37 -0.50
CA GLY A 80 1.46 -2.08 -0.86
C GLY A 80 2.03 -2.08 -2.28
N CYS A 81 1.80 -1.00 -3.04
CA CYS A 81 2.40 -0.74 -4.35
C CYS A 81 2.56 0.77 -4.51
N GLY A 82 3.78 1.23 -4.80
CA GLY A 82 4.06 2.65 -4.95
C GLY A 82 5.56 2.95 -4.75
N PRO A 83 5.91 4.23 -4.56
CA PRO A 83 7.30 4.65 -4.42
C PRO A 83 8.02 3.98 -3.24
N THR A 84 9.34 3.80 -3.34
CA THR A 84 10.16 3.14 -2.31
C THR A 84 9.95 3.68 -0.90
N GLY A 85 9.84 5.00 -0.73
CA GLY A 85 9.58 5.61 0.58
C GLY A 85 8.19 5.26 1.15
N MET A 86 7.18 5.15 0.30
CA MET A 86 5.83 4.72 0.68
C MET A 86 5.81 3.24 1.08
N LEU A 87 6.55 2.39 0.36
CA LEU A 87 6.66 0.96 0.66
C LEU A 87 7.37 0.70 1.99
N ALA A 88 8.44 1.45 2.29
CA ALA A 88 9.11 1.40 3.59
C ALA A 88 8.15 1.80 4.74
N ALA A 89 7.45 2.93 4.59
CA ALA A 89 6.45 3.36 5.58
C ALA A 89 5.28 2.36 5.74
N THR A 90 4.91 1.67 4.65
CA THR A 90 3.90 0.60 4.68
C THR A 90 4.39 -0.62 5.46
N ALA A 91 5.66 -1.01 5.28
CA ALA A 91 6.28 -2.10 6.05
C ALA A 91 6.36 -1.76 7.54
N ASP A 92 6.74 -0.53 7.88
CA ASP A 92 6.78 -0.04 9.26
C ASP A 92 5.39 -0.04 9.91
N LEU A 93 4.37 0.42 9.17
CA LEU A 93 2.98 0.37 9.62
C LEU A 93 2.55 -1.07 9.89
N ALA A 94 2.79 -1.98 8.95
CA ALA A 94 2.43 -3.39 9.10
C ALA A 94 3.11 -4.02 10.32
N ARG A 95 4.41 -3.74 10.51
CA ARG A 95 5.18 -4.22 11.66
C ARG A 95 4.64 -3.66 12.98
N HIS A 96 4.26 -2.38 13.02
CA HIS A 96 3.68 -1.76 14.21
C HIS A 96 2.39 -2.45 14.68
N PHE A 97 1.54 -2.88 13.74
CA PHE A 97 0.30 -3.61 14.04
C PHE A 97 0.47 -5.13 14.03
N ASP A 98 1.69 -5.65 13.86
CA ASP A 98 2.01 -7.08 13.65
C ASP A 98 1.14 -7.76 12.57
N LEU A 99 0.92 -7.07 11.45
CA LEU A 99 0.09 -7.54 10.34
C LEU A 99 0.94 -8.16 9.22
N PRO A 100 0.43 -9.19 8.52
CA PRO A 100 1.06 -9.69 7.30
C PRO A 100 1.04 -8.60 6.21
N CYS A 101 2.16 -8.46 5.49
CA CYS A 101 2.32 -7.42 4.49
C CYS A 101 3.09 -7.90 3.25
N GLN A 102 2.55 -7.60 2.08
CA GLN A 102 3.13 -7.92 0.78
C GLN A 102 3.33 -6.63 -0.01
N LEU A 103 4.53 -6.46 -0.57
CA LEU A 103 4.92 -5.24 -1.28
C LEU A 103 5.26 -5.58 -2.72
N ALA A 104 4.61 -4.90 -3.66
CA ALA A 104 4.95 -4.92 -5.08
C ALA A 104 6.10 -3.95 -5.32
N LEU A 105 7.27 -4.48 -5.68
CA LEU A 105 8.47 -3.70 -5.97
C LEU A 105 8.52 -3.32 -7.45
N GLU A 106 8.99 -2.11 -7.71
CA GLU A 106 9.35 -1.64 -9.05
C GLU A 106 10.88 -1.55 -9.13
N GLU A 107 11.44 -1.99 -10.24
CA GLU A 107 12.89 -1.92 -10.51
C GLU A 107 13.15 -1.67 -11.99
N TYR A 108 14.36 -1.22 -12.31
CA TYR A 108 14.76 -1.06 -13.70
C TYR A 108 14.80 -2.43 -14.41
N MET A 109 13.94 -2.58 -15.41
CA MET A 109 13.85 -3.80 -16.22
C MET A 109 14.35 -3.56 -17.63
N ALA A 110 15.22 -4.45 -18.11
CA ALA A 110 15.59 -4.52 -19.53
C ALA A 110 14.86 -5.67 -20.22
N CYS A 111 15.15 -6.93 -19.84
CA CYS A 111 14.57 -8.09 -20.55
C CYS A 111 13.15 -8.46 -20.10
N GLY A 112 12.76 -8.19 -18.85
CA GLY A 112 11.47 -8.59 -18.28
C GLY A 112 11.22 -10.10 -18.14
N VAL A 113 12.17 -10.96 -18.53
CA VAL A 113 12.00 -12.43 -18.60
C VAL A 113 13.08 -13.19 -17.82
N GLY A 114 13.77 -12.52 -16.90
CA GLY A 114 14.73 -13.13 -15.99
C GLY A 114 16.12 -13.43 -16.57
N GLY A 115 16.36 -13.16 -17.86
CA GLY A 115 17.62 -13.47 -18.54
C GLY A 115 18.77 -12.51 -18.22
N CYS A 116 18.50 -11.19 -18.11
CA CYS A 116 19.55 -10.20 -17.89
C CYS A 116 19.91 -9.95 -16.42
N ALA A 117 19.04 -10.36 -15.48
CA ALA A 117 19.16 -10.08 -14.05
C ALA A 117 19.34 -8.60 -13.66
N GLY A 118 18.92 -7.64 -14.50
CA GLY A 118 19.04 -6.21 -14.20
C GLY A 118 18.09 -5.68 -13.12
N CYS A 119 16.98 -6.38 -12.88
CA CYS A 119 15.97 -6.01 -11.88
C CYS A 119 16.12 -6.79 -10.57
N THR A 120 17.34 -7.04 -10.14
CA THR A 120 17.57 -7.80 -8.90
C THR A 120 17.44 -6.94 -7.66
N VAL A 121 16.74 -7.45 -6.66
CA VAL A 121 16.62 -6.90 -5.31
C VAL A 121 17.27 -7.85 -4.30
N LEU A 122 17.84 -7.28 -3.24
CA LEU A 122 18.36 -8.04 -2.11
C LEU A 122 17.23 -8.29 -1.11
N LEU A 123 16.98 -9.55 -0.79
CA LEU A 123 16.01 -9.95 0.23
C LEU A 123 16.70 -10.60 1.42
N SER A 124 16.20 -10.31 2.62
CA SER A 124 16.53 -11.04 3.83
C SER A 124 15.73 -12.34 3.90
N THR A 125 16.41 -13.47 3.99
CA THR A 125 15.77 -14.79 4.09
C THR A 125 16.30 -15.57 5.29
N PRO A 126 15.62 -16.63 5.76
CA PRO A 126 16.11 -17.47 6.85
C PRO A 126 17.49 -18.09 6.59
N ASP A 127 17.83 -18.33 5.32
CA ASP A 127 19.11 -18.92 4.89
C ASP A 127 20.20 -17.85 4.62
N GLY A 128 19.89 -16.57 4.87
CA GLY A 128 20.76 -15.43 4.61
C GLY A 128 20.27 -14.51 3.48
N PRO A 129 21.03 -13.46 3.14
CA PRO A 129 20.68 -12.54 2.08
C PRO A 129 20.65 -13.24 0.71
N ALA A 130 19.60 -13.00 -0.07
CA ALA A 130 19.42 -13.59 -1.41
C ALA A 130 19.04 -12.53 -2.45
N MET A 131 19.71 -12.56 -3.61
CA MET A 131 19.32 -11.74 -4.76
C MET A 131 18.15 -12.40 -5.50
N LYS A 132 17.06 -11.67 -5.70
CA LYS A 132 15.87 -12.11 -6.44
C LYS A 132 15.55 -11.13 -7.56
N ARG A 133 15.08 -11.62 -8.70
CA ARG A 133 14.72 -10.79 -9.87
C ARG A 133 13.25 -10.41 -9.79
N VAL A 134 12.95 -9.13 -9.73
CA VAL A 134 11.56 -8.61 -9.65
C VAL A 134 10.69 -9.15 -10.78
N CYS A 135 11.21 -9.26 -12.01
CA CYS A 135 10.41 -9.69 -13.17
C CYS A 135 9.95 -11.16 -13.20
N VAL A 136 10.62 -12.07 -12.47
CA VAL A 136 10.31 -13.52 -12.54
C VAL A 136 10.23 -14.20 -11.18
N ASP A 137 10.95 -13.67 -10.19
CA ASP A 137 10.88 -14.14 -8.81
C ASP A 137 9.89 -13.28 -7.99
N GLY A 138 9.50 -12.09 -8.49
CA GLY A 138 8.53 -11.16 -7.90
C GLY A 138 7.32 -10.92 -8.80
N PRO A 139 6.78 -9.67 -8.89
CA PRO A 139 7.28 -8.43 -8.27
C PRO A 139 6.86 -8.25 -6.81
N VAL A 140 6.01 -9.15 -6.29
CA VAL A 140 5.47 -9.08 -4.93
C VAL A 140 6.32 -9.92 -3.99
N PHE A 141 6.78 -9.30 -2.90
CA PHE A 141 7.57 -9.94 -1.86
C PHE A 141 7.04 -9.63 -0.47
N ASP A 142 7.41 -10.43 0.52
CA ASP A 142 7.05 -10.18 1.92
C ASP A 142 7.79 -8.94 2.45
N ALA A 143 7.06 -8.03 3.10
CA ALA A 143 7.61 -6.78 3.62
C ALA A 143 8.79 -7.00 4.58
N ARG A 144 8.78 -8.06 5.40
CA ARG A 144 9.85 -8.39 6.35
C ARG A 144 11.12 -8.87 5.65
N GLN A 145 11.01 -9.36 4.41
CA GLN A 145 12.16 -9.73 3.59
C GLN A 145 12.77 -8.51 2.90
N VAL A 146 11.94 -7.55 2.51
CA VAL A 146 12.37 -6.30 1.85
C VAL A 146 12.92 -5.29 2.86
N TYR A 147 12.23 -5.12 3.99
CA TYR A 147 12.54 -4.19 5.08
C TYR A 147 12.58 -4.95 6.42
N PRO A 148 13.72 -5.59 6.76
CA PRO A 148 13.83 -6.47 7.94
C PRO A 148 14.00 -5.74 9.28
N GLU A 149 14.31 -4.43 9.29
CA GLU A 149 14.66 -3.65 10.48
C GLU A 149 13.57 -2.68 10.94
#